data_AF-A0A852X1T5-F1
#
_entry.id   AF-A0A852X1T5-F1
#
_cell.length_a   1.000
_cell.length_b   1.000
_cell.length_c   1.000
_cell.angle_alpha   90.00
_cell.angle_beta   90.00
_cell.angle_gamma   90.00
#
_symmetry.space_group_name_H-M   'P 1'
#
loop_
_entity.id
_entity.type
_entity.pdbx_description
1 polymer ?
#
loop_
_entity_poly.entity_id
_entity_poly.type
_entity_poly.pdbx_seq_one_letter_code
_entity_poly.pdbx_strand_id
1 'polypeptide(L)'
;MELMQARELAREAMDAHGLSDWGLRFDRAVRRAGACRYGDRVISLSAPLTRLHDEADVRDTVLHEIAHALAGPRAGHGPRWRETARSIGASPQRCLPEDAPRIPGRWLGVCPQGHTIDRHRRPSRVISCRRCAPGFRADAVFEWTYDGRPVAMDAAYQAELASLARADAHPGAGASGGASGGSSTGATYGEAPPARLAVGSRARITAGGRWSGQIGQVIKRGRTRYHLRCGRHVVTVPFALVEEVRG
;
A
#
# COMPACT_ATOMS: atom_id res chain seq x y z
N MET A 1 8.59 -5.08 -13.53
CA MET A 1 8.71 -5.36 -14.98
C MET A 1 9.58 -4.28 -15.63
N GLU A 2 10.40 -4.60 -16.62
CA GLU A 2 11.18 -3.58 -17.34
C GLU A 2 10.28 -2.69 -18.19
N LEU A 3 10.62 -1.40 -18.33
CA LEU A 3 9.72 -0.43 -18.97
C LEU A 3 9.49 -0.69 -20.47
N MET A 4 10.48 -1.25 -21.17
CA MET A 4 10.32 -1.60 -22.58
C MET A 4 9.34 -2.76 -22.77
N GLN A 5 9.47 -3.81 -21.97
CA GLN A 5 8.51 -4.92 -21.96
C GLN A 5 7.11 -4.43 -21.60
N ALA A 6 6.99 -3.54 -20.60
CA ALA A 6 5.71 -2.98 -20.21
C ALA A 6 5.09 -2.12 -21.33
N ARG A 7 5.92 -1.43 -22.12
CA ARG A 7 5.46 -0.66 -23.29
C ARG A 7 4.93 -1.56 -24.39
N GLU A 8 5.64 -2.66 -24.70
CA GLU A 8 5.21 -3.65 -25.70
C GLU A 8 3.88 -4.28 -25.29
N LEU A 9 3.80 -4.82 -24.07
CA LEU A 9 2.57 -5.39 -23.50
C LEU A 9 1.40 -4.39 -23.55
N ALA A 10 1.64 -3.15 -23.12
CA ALA A 10 0.59 -2.15 -23.09
C ALA A 10 0.13 -1.76 -24.51
N ARG A 11 1.05 -1.64 -25.46
CA ARG A 11 0.73 -1.31 -26.85
C ARG A 11 -0.09 -2.42 -27.50
N GLU A 12 0.35 -3.67 -27.37
CA GLU A 12 -0.36 -4.85 -27.88
C GLU A 12 -1.79 -4.94 -27.31
N ALA A 13 -1.94 -4.76 -25.99
CA ALA A 13 -3.24 -4.78 -25.35
C ALA A 13 -4.13 -3.63 -25.84
N MET A 14 -3.60 -2.41 -25.95
CA MET A 14 -4.36 -1.28 -26.47
C MET A 14 -4.82 -1.51 -27.92
N ASP A 15 -3.97 -2.07 -28.77
CA ASP A 15 -4.31 -2.37 -30.17
C ASP A 15 -5.37 -3.47 -30.27
N ALA A 16 -5.24 -4.53 -29.47
CA ALA A 16 -6.22 -5.61 -29.39
C ALA A 16 -7.62 -5.13 -28.95
N HIS A 17 -7.69 -4.00 -28.24
CA HIS A 17 -8.93 -3.39 -27.77
C HIS A 17 -9.37 -2.16 -28.58
N GLY A 18 -8.81 -1.96 -29.78
CA GLY A 18 -9.24 -0.90 -30.71
C GLY A 18 -8.80 0.51 -30.33
N LEU A 19 -7.75 0.64 -29.50
CA LEU A 19 -7.19 1.93 -29.06
C LEU A 19 -5.88 2.26 -29.81
N SER A 20 -5.80 1.94 -31.10
CA SER A 20 -4.61 2.18 -31.92
C SER A 20 -4.28 3.66 -32.11
N ASP A 21 -5.28 4.54 -32.04
CA ASP A 21 -5.15 5.99 -32.08
C ASP A 21 -4.87 6.63 -30.71
N TRP A 22 -4.82 5.83 -29.63
CA TRP A 22 -4.48 6.30 -28.29
C TRP A 22 -2.98 6.27 -28.03
N GLY A 23 -2.48 7.30 -27.36
CA GLY A 23 -1.09 7.39 -26.91
C GLY A 23 -0.82 6.58 -25.63
N LEU A 24 0.40 6.04 -25.53
CA LEU A 24 0.94 5.42 -24.32
C LEU A 24 2.12 6.25 -23.78
N ARG A 25 2.11 6.56 -22.48
CA ARG A 25 3.20 7.30 -21.83
C ARG A 25 3.57 6.71 -20.47
N PHE A 26 4.81 6.92 -20.06
CA PHE A 26 5.21 6.71 -18.68
C PHE A 26 5.26 8.04 -17.93
N ASP A 27 4.77 8.05 -16.69
CA ASP A 27 4.86 9.20 -15.79
C ASP A 27 5.63 8.86 -14.50
N ARG A 28 5.75 9.86 -13.62
CA ARG A 28 6.49 9.76 -12.35
C ARG A 28 5.57 9.64 -11.14
N ALA A 29 4.30 9.27 -11.31
CA ALA A 29 3.41 9.07 -10.18
C ALA A 29 3.93 7.94 -9.29
N VAL A 30 3.79 8.08 -7.98
CA VAL A 30 4.25 7.07 -7.00
C VAL A 30 3.12 6.44 -6.20
N ARG A 31 1.89 6.92 -6.42
CA ARG A 31 0.67 6.48 -5.71
C ARG A 31 -0.39 5.83 -6.60
N ARG A 32 -0.35 6.07 -7.91
CA ARG A 32 -1.28 5.50 -8.89
C ARG A 32 -0.46 4.73 -9.92
N ALA A 33 -0.85 3.50 -10.20
CA ALA A 33 -0.13 2.64 -11.15
C ALA A 33 -0.44 3.01 -12.61
N GLY A 34 -1.69 3.38 -12.89
CA GLY A 34 -2.16 3.84 -14.20
C GLY A 34 -2.93 5.16 -14.14
N ALA A 35 -3.25 5.69 -15.31
CA ALA A 35 -4.31 6.68 -15.51
C ALA A 35 -4.73 6.75 -16.98
N CYS A 36 -6.04 6.79 -17.21
CA CYS A 36 -6.67 7.13 -18.48
C CYS A 36 -6.96 8.64 -18.56
N ARG A 37 -6.37 9.31 -19.56
CA ARG A 37 -6.65 10.70 -19.92
C ARG A 37 -7.49 10.73 -21.18
N TYR A 38 -8.80 10.73 -20.98
CA TYR A 38 -9.77 10.60 -22.08
C TYR A 38 -9.68 11.75 -23.10
N GLY A 39 -9.58 13.00 -22.63
CA GLY A 39 -9.51 14.18 -23.51
C GLY A 39 -8.31 14.16 -24.46
N ASP A 40 -7.16 13.68 -23.97
CA ASP A 40 -5.93 13.59 -24.75
C ASP A 40 -5.80 12.26 -25.51
N ARG A 41 -6.74 11.32 -25.31
CA ARG A 41 -6.63 9.91 -25.74
C ARG A 41 -5.29 9.28 -25.33
N VAL A 42 -4.92 9.40 -24.06
CA VAL A 42 -3.66 8.85 -23.53
C VAL A 42 -3.89 7.92 -22.34
N ILE A 43 -3.31 6.72 -22.40
CA ILE A 43 -3.09 5.89 -21.21
C ILE A 43 -1.68 6.15 -20.69
N SER A 44 -1.55 6.33 -19.38
CA SER A 44 -0.23 6.41 -18.72
C SER A 44 -0.03 5.39 -17.64
N LEU A 45 1.20 4.90 -17.55
CA LEU A 45 1.67 4.03 -16.48
C LEU A 45 2.71 4.76 -15.64
N SER A 46 2.72 4.50 -14.34
CA SER A 46 3.76 4.96 -13.43
C SER A 46 5.05 4.17 -13.68
N ALA A 47 6.07 4.79 -14.27
CA ALA A 47 7.38 4.14 -14.44
C ALA A 47 7.98 3.65 -13.11
N PRO A 48 7.85 4.38 -11.98
CA PRO A 48 8.29 3.88 -10.69
C PRO A 48 7.56 2.62 -10.22
N LEU A 49 6.23 2.54 -10.35
CA LEU A 49 5.45 1.39 -9.88
C LEU A 49 5.55 0.19 -10.84
N THR A 50 5.56 0.42 -12.16
CA THR A 50 5.76 -0.64 -13.17
C THR A 50 7.02 -1.45 -12.92
N ARG A 51 8.10 -0.82 -12.44
CA ARG A 51 9.34 -1.53 -12.09
C ARG A 51 9.18 -2.46 -10.89
N LEU A 52 8.30 -2.12 -9.94
CA LEU A 52 8.05 -2.91 -8.73
C LEU A 52 7.05 -4.06 -8.93
N HIS A 53 6.17 -3.91 -9.91
CA HIS A 53 5.11 -4.86 -10.23
C HIS A 53 5.60 -5.95 -11.17
N ASP A 54 5.05 -7.16 -11.03
CA ASP A 54 5.30 -8.23 -11.99
C ASP A 54 4.47 -8.02 -13.27
N GLU A 55 4.63 -8.88 -14.27
CA GLU A 55 3.91 -8.73 -15.54
C GLU A 55 2.39 -8.79 -15.35
N ALA A 56 1.89 -9.66 -14.46
CA ALA A 56 0.46 -9.82 -14.25
C ALA A 56 -0.17 -8.56 -13.62
N ASP A 57 0.50 -7.98 -12.62
CA ASP A 57 0.11 -6.72 -12.00
C ASP A 57 0.11 -5.55 -13.01
N VAL A 58 1.13 -5.47 -13.88
CA VAL A 58 1.22 -4.44 -14.91
C VAL A 58 0.14 -4.63 -15.98
N ARG A 59 -0.12 -5.88 -16.40
CA ARG A 59 -1.18 -6.22 -17.36
C ARG A 59 -2.55 -5.84 -16.82
N ASP A 60 -2.85 -6.16 -15.56
CA ASP A 60 -4.10 -5.76 -14.91
C ASP A 60 -4.26 -4.24 -14.87
N THR A 61 -3.18 -3.51 -14.54
CA THR A 61 -3.16 -2.05 -14.58
C THR A 61 -3.44 -1.50 -15.99
N VAL A 62 -2.83 -2.07 -17.03
CA VAL A 62 -3.08 -1.67 -18.42
C VAL A 62 -4.54 -1.89 -18.79
N LEU A 63 -5.07 -3.10 -18.55
CA LEU A 63 -6.46 -3.43 -18.86
C LEU A 63 -7.44 -2.57 -18.06
N HIS A 64 -7.11 -2.21 -16.81
CA HIS A 64 -7.89 -1.27 -16.01
C HIS A 64 -8.06 0.09 -16.71
N GLU A 65 -6.97 0.64 -17.26
CA GLU A 65 -7.02 1.93 -17.96
C GLU A 65 -7.67 1.84 -19.34
N ILE A 66 -7.53 0.70 -20.03
CA ILE A 66 -8.27 0.40 -21.26
C ILE A 66 -9.77 0.33 -20.98
N ALA A 67 -10.18 -0.30 -19.88
CA ALA A 67 -11.59 -0.34 -19.48
C ALA A 67 -12.17 1.06 -19.24
N HIS A 68 -11.40 2.00 -18.69
CA HIS A 68 -11.83 3.41 -18.59
C HIS A 68 -12.00 4.06 -19.97
N ALA A 69 -11.06 3.82 -20.89
CA ALA A 69 -11.15 4.35 -22.25
C ALA A 69 -12.40 3.84 -22.99
N LEU A 70 -12.74 2.56 -22.83
CA LEU A 70 -13.91 1.94 -23.46
C LEU A 70 -15.25 2.26 -22.78
N ALA A 71 -15.27 2.37 -21.45
CA ALA A 71 -16.48 2.68 -20.69
C ALA A 71 -16.90 4.16 -20.79
N GLY A 72 -15.95 5.05 -21.11
CA GLY A 72 -16.17 6.47 -21.29
C GLY A 72 -16.01 7.30 -20.01
N PRO A 73 -15.82 8.62 -20.14
CA PRO A 73 -15.29 9.49 -19.07
C PRO A 73 -16.27 9.69 -17.90
N ARG A 74 -17.56 9.43 -18.11
CA ARG A 74 -18.61 9.54 -17.07
C ARG A 74 -18.81 8.25 -16.29
N ALA A 75 -18.24 7.13 -16.72
CA ALA A 75 -18.47 5.84 -16.08
C ALA A 75 -17.80 5.74 -14.71
N GLY A 76 -16.64 6.39 -14.53
CA GLY A 76 -15.79 6.17 -13.36
C GLY A 76 -15.56 4.67 -13.14
N HIS A 77 -15.57 4.20 -11.88
CA HIS A 77 -15.57 2.77 -11.54
C HIS A 77 -17.00 2.21 -11.38
N GLY A 78 -17.97 2.76 -12.11
CA GLY A 78 -19.40 2.37 -12.06
C GLY A 78 -19.71 1.04 -12.75
N PRO A 79 -21.00 0.64 -12.83
CA PRO A 79 -21.41 -0.65 -13.39
C PRO A 79 -20.85 -0.93 -14.79
N ARG A 80 -20.95 0.05 -15.71
CA ARG A 80 -20.42 -0.07 -17.08
C ARG A 80 -18.91 -0.36 -17.09
N TRP A 81 -18.13 0.36 -16.28
CA TRP A 81 -16.69 0.11 -16.19
C TRP A 81 -16.39 -1.28 -15.63
N ARG A 82 -17.12 -1.74 -14.59
CA ARG A 82 -16.91 -3.07 -14.02
C ARG A 82 -17.25 -4.18 -15.01
N GLU A 83 -18.30 -4.00 -15.80
CA GLU A 83 -18.67 -4.92 -16.87
C GLU A 83 -17.56 -4.99 -17.93
N THR A 84 -17.13 -3.84 -18.44
CA THR A 84 -16.02 -3.74 -19.40
C THR A 84 -14.73 -4.32 -18.86
N ALA A 85 -14.36 -4.03 -17.61
CA ALA A 85 -13.17 -4.55 -16.96
C ALA A 85 -13.18 -6.08 -16.96
N ARG A 86 -14.29 -6.71 -16.53
CA ARG A 86 -14.42 -8.17 -16.57
C ARG A 86 -14.37 -8.72 -17.98
N SER A 87 -15.03 -8.08 -18.95
CA SER A 87 -15.10 -8.59 -20.32
C SER A 87 -13.74 -8.61 -21.02
N ILE A 88 -12.82 -7.72 -20.64
CA ILE A 88 -11.45 -7.68 -21.19
C ILE A 88 -10.41 -8.37 -20.29
N GLY A 89 -10.84 -9.05 -19.22
CA GLY A 89 -9.96 -9.80 -18.33
C GLY A 89 -9.24 -8.99 -17.26
N ALA A 90 -9.65 -7.74 -17.02
CA ALA A 90 -9.18 -6.95 -15.88
C ALA A 90 -9.92 -7.30 -14.59
N SER A 91 -9.25 -7.11 -13.45
CA SER A 91 -9.87 -7.08 -12.14
C SER A 91 -10.88 -5.92 -12.05
N PRO A 92 -12.16 -6.16 -11.68
CA PRO A 92 -13.16 -5.10 -11.53
C PRO A 92 -13.00 -4.31 -10.22
N GLN A 93 -11.78 -4.24 -9.69
CA GLN A 93 -11.46 -3.52 -8.47
C GLN A 93 -10.86 -2.14 -8.78
N ARG A 94 -11.30 -1.15 -8.00
CA ARG A 94 -10.83 0.23 -8.15
C ARG A 94 -9.36 0.40 -7.73
N CYS A 95 -8.93 -0.37 -6.74
CA CYS A 95 -7.61 -0.26 -6.14
C CYS A 95 -6.85 -1.55 -6.38
N LEU A 96 -5.53 -1.44 -6.51
CA LEU A 96 -4.64 -2.57 -6.36
C LEU A 96 -4.87 -3.24 -4.98
N PRO A 97 -4.56 -4.55 -4.85
CA PRO A 97 -4.56 -5.23 -3.56
C PRO A 97 -3.77 -4.44 -2.51
N GLU A 98 -4.22 -4.48 -1.25
CA GLU A 98 -3.55 -3.74 -0.15
C GLU A 98 -2.08 -4.14 0.01
N ASP A 99 -1.74 -5.37 -0.33
CA ASP A 99 -0.40 -5.92 -0.23
C ASP A 99 0.45 -5.73 -1.50
N ALA A 100 -0.09 -5.10 -2.55
CA ALA A 100 0.63 -4.82 -3.78
C ALA A 100 1.90 -3.98 -3.48
N PRO A 101 3.02 -4.25 -4.18
CA PRO A 101 4.23 -3.44 -4.02
C PRO A 101 3.94 -1.95 -4.20
N ARG A 102 4.38 -1.15 -3.24
CA ARG A 102 4.21 0.31 -3.25
C ARG A 102 5.55 0.99 -3.00
N ILE A 103 5.68 2.21 -3.46
CA ILE A 103 6.82 3.05 -3.12
C ILE A 103 6.54 3.63 -1.74
N PRO A 104 7.35 3.32 -0.71
CA PRO A 104 7.14 3.90 0.60
C PRO A 104 7.35 5.42 0.55
N GLY A 105 6.50 6.13 1.28
CA GLY A 105 6.71 7.53 1.58
C GLY A 105 7.99 7.75 2.39
N ARG A 106 8.67 8.87 2.13
CA ARG A 106 9.88 9.28 2.88
C ARG A 106 9.56 9.77 4.28
N TRP A 107 8.32 10.21 4.51
CA TRP A 107 7.83 10.66 5.79
C TRP A 107 7.17 9.49 6.52
N LEU A 108 7.76 9.03 7.61
CA LEU A 108 7.22 7.95 8.43
C LEU A 108 6.68 8.53 9.74
N GLY A 109 5.40 8.32 9.98
CA GLY A 109 4.71 8.62 11.22
C GLY A 109 4.60 7.37 12.08
N VAL A 110 4.98 7.45 13.36
CA VAL A 110 4.82 6.37 14.34
C VAL A 110 4.03 6.92 15.54
N CYS A 111 2.94 6.25 15.92
CA CYS A 111 2.22 6.64 17.13
C CYS A 111 2.80 5.93 18.36
N PRO A 112 2.44 6.33 19.61
CA PRO A 112 2.97 5.72 20.82
C PRO A 112 2.72 4.21 20.96
N GLN A 113 1.69 3.68 20.30
CA GLN A 113 1.37 2.24 20.25
C GLN A 113 2.13 1.48 19.14
N GLY A 114 3.05 2.14 18.43
CA GLY A 114 3.88 1.53 17.39
C GLY A 114 3.21 1.37 16.01
N HIS A 115 1.97 1.83 15.82
CA HIS A 115 1.35 1.84 14.51
C HIS A 115 2.03 2.85 13.57
N THR A 116 2.24 2.46 12.32
CA THR A 116 2.98 3.27 11.35
C THR A 116 2.10 3.74 10.19
N ILE A 117 2.34 4.96 9.73
CA ILE A 117 1.85 5.47 8.44
C ILE A 117 2.99 6.11 7.66
N ASP A 118 2.98 6.01 6.33
CA ASP A 118 3.97 6.68 5.49
C ASP A 118 3.32 7.71 4.56
N ARG A 119 4.10 8.75 4.21
CA ARG A 119 3.69 9.85 3.33
C ARG A 119 4.82 10.29 2.41
N HIS A 120 4.45 10.68 1.19
CA HIS A 120 5.41 11.21 0.23
C HIS A 120 5.73 12.70 0.45
N ARG A 121 4.87 13.43 1.17
CA ARG A 121 5.04 14.85 1.47
C ARG A 121 5.04 15.06 2.98
N ARG A 122 5.71 16.13 3.40
CA ARG A 122 5.69 16.60 4.80
C ARG A 122 4.23 16.79 5.25
N PRO A 123 3.83 16.22 6.40
CA PRO A 123 2.55 16.54 7.01
C PRO A 123 2.46 18.03 7.34
N SER A 124 1.36 18.66 6.97
CA SER A 124 1.09 20.09 7.25
C SER A 124 0.08 20.30 8.39
N ARG A 125 -0.44 19.21 8.97
CA ARG A 125 -1.47 19.18 10.03
C ARG A 125 -1.15 18.06 11.01
N VAL A 126 -1.53 18.26 12.25
CA VAL A 126 -1.36 17.26 13.31
C VAL A 126 -2.37 16.15 13.11
N ILE A 127 -1.92 14.90 13.20
CA ILE A 127 -2.73 13.72 12.92
C ILE A 127 -2.52 12.71 14.03
N SER A 128 -3.63 12.13 14.49
CA SER A 128 -3.63 11.01 15.40
C SER A 128 -3.93 9.68 14.69
N CYS A 129 -3.54 8.59 15.33
CA CYS A 129 -3.70 7.25 14.81
C CYS A 129 -5.15 6.79 14.87
N ARG A 130 -5.75 6.57 13.69
CA ARG A 130 -7.12 6.03 13.56
C ARG A 130 -7.27 4.58 14.04
N ARG A 131 -6.17 3.84 14.14
CA ARG A 131 -6.17 2.49 14.72
C ARG A 131 -6.23 2.53 16.25
N CYS A 132 -5.74 3.61 16.86
CA CYS A 132 -5.85 3.82 18.30
C CYS A 132 -7.24 4.34 18.69
N ALA A 133 -7.83 5.24 17.88
CA ALA A 133 -9.22 5.67 18.05
C ALA A 133 -9.82 6.21 16.74
N PRO A 134 -11.14 6.05 16.49
CA PRO A 134 -11.78 6.59 15.29
C PRO A 134 -11.68 8.12 15.15
N GLY A 135 -11.59 8.84 16.27
CA GLY A 135 -11.48 10.30 16.34
C GLY A 135 -10.06 10.81 16.64
N PHE A 136 -9.92 12.14 16.70
CA PHE A 136 -8.66 12.74 17.13
C PHE A 136 -8.39 12.44 18.61
N ARG A 137 -7.14 12.09 18.94
CA ARG A 137 -6.65 11.88 20.31
C ARG A 137 -5.23 12.42 20.44
N ALA A 138 -4.99 13.27 21.43
CA ALA A 138 -3.69 13.90 21.65
C ALA A 138 -2.61 12.86 21.97
N ASP A 139 -2.94 11.84 22.76
CA ASP A 139 -2.02 10.75 23.13
C ASP A 139 -1.81 9.69 22.03
N ALA A 140 -2.44 9.87 20.87
CA ALA A 140 -2.26 9.01 19.70
C ALA A 140 -1.65 9.76 18.52
N VAL A 141 -1.09 10.96 18.73
CA VAL A 141 -0.43 11.77 17.69
C VAL A 141 0.79 11.03 17.12
N PHE A 142 0.98 11.15 15.80
CA PHE A 142 2.16 10.60 15.14
C PHE A 142 3.39 11.48 15.34
N GLU A 143 4.50 10.86 15.73
CA GLU A 143 5.83 11.41 15.62
C GLU A 143 6.40 11.13 14.23
N TRP A 144 7.04 12.14 13.62
CA TRP A 144 7.46 12.07 12.22
C TRP A 144 8.97 12.00 12.06
N THR A 145 9.42 11.15 11.14
CA THR A 145 10.78 11.13 10.62
C THR A 145 10.77 11.32 9.11
N TYR A 146 11.85 11.85 8.56
CA TYR A 146 12.11 11.95 7.13
C TYR A 146 13.36 11.13 6.78
N ASP A 147 13.19 10.13 5.91
CA ASP A 147 14.22 9.11 5.62
C ASP A 147 14.82 8.50 6.90
N GLY A 148 13.97 8.30 7.92
CA GLY A 148 14.35 7.73 9.22
C GLY A 148 15.14 8.68 10.12
N ARG A 149 15.26 9.95 9.78
CA ARG A 149 15.85 10.99 10.65
C ARG A 149 14.74 11.80 11.31
N PRO A 150 14.83 12.09 12.62
CA PRO A 150 13.97 13.08 13.25
C PRO A 150 14.07 14.41 12.52
N VAL A 151 12.93 15.07 12.33
CA VAL A 151 12.84 16.36 11.64
C VAL A 151 11.92 17.28 12.40
N ALA A 152 12.35 18.54 12.57
CA ALA A 152 11.48 19.57 13.10
C ALA A 152 10.33 19.83 12.11
N MET A 153 9.10 19.72 12.62
CA MET A 153 7.90 20.14 11.90
C MET A 153 7.84 21.67 11.83
N ASP A 154 7.12 22.20 10.84
CA ASP A 154 7.02 23.64 10.64
C ASP A 154 6.26 24.35 11.79
N ALA A 155 6.39 25.67 11.86
CA ALA A 155 5.79 26.47 12.93
C ALA A 155 4.26 26.33 13.01
N ALA A 156 3.59 26.15 11.87
CA ALA A 156 2.14 25.97 11.83
C ALA A 156 1.73 24.62 12.47
N TYR A 157 2.45 23.55 12.14
CA TYR A 157 2.26 22.23 12.76
C TYR A 157 2.51 22.29 14.26
N GLN A 158 3.60 22.95 14.70
CA GLN A 158 3.92 23.07 16.12
C GLN A 158 2.87 23.89 16.88
N ALA A 159 2.37 24.98 16.29
CA ALA A 159 1.30 25.79 16.88
C ALA A 159 -0.01 24.99 17.01
N GLU A 160 -0.35 24.20 16.00
CA GLU A 160 -1.50 23.29 16.02
C GLU A 160 -1.34 22.21 17.12
N LEU A 161 -0.17 21.60 17.23
CA LEU A 161 0.13 20.59 18.26
C LEU A 161 -0.01 21.18 19.66
N ALA A 162 0.56 22.36 19.90
CA ALA A 162 0.45 23.06 21.16
C ALA A 162 -1.02 23.44 21.49
N SER A 163 -1.80 23.83 20.49
CA SER A 163 -3.23 24.12 20.66
C SER A 163 -4.03 22.88 21.07
N LEU A 164 -3.75 21.74 20.42
CA LEU A 164 -4.43 20.48 20.71
C LEU A 164 -4.06 19.93 22.10
N ALA A 165 -2.80 20.06 22.51
CA ALA A 165 -2.36 19.68 23.86
C ALA A 165 -3.04 20.52 24.96
N ARG A 166 -3.22 21.84 24.73
CA ARG A 166 -3.95 22.72 25.67
C ARG A 166 -5.43 22.35 25.80
N ALA A 167 -6.07 21.98 24.68
CA ALA A 167 -7.47 21.57 24.66
C ALA A 167 -7.67 20.23 25.39
N ASP A 168 -6.74 19.27 25.24
CA ASP A 168 -6.77 17.98 25.94
C ASP A 168 -6.62 18.14 27.47
N ALA A 169 -5.81 19.11 27.91
CA ALA A 169 -5.62 19.42 29.33
C ALA A 169 -6.84 20.08 30.02
N HIS A 170 -7.82 20.58 29.26
CA HIS A 170 -9.03 21.25 29.78
C HIS A 170 -10.30 20.67 29.14
N PRO A 171 -10.71 19.44 29.53
CA PRO A 171 -11.78 18.68 28.85
C PRO A 171 -13.22 19.22 29.05
N GLY A 172 -13.39 20.40 29.66
CA GLY A 172 -14.69 20.93 30.08
C GLY A 172 -15.39 21.79 29.03
N ALA A 173 -15.99 21.17 28.00
CA ALA A 173 -17.22 21.63 27.34
C ALA A 173 -17.67 20.67 26.22
N GLY A 174 -18.63 19.78 26.54
CA GLY A 174 -19.57 19.28 25.54
C GLY A 174 -19.76 17.76 25.41
N ALA A 175 -20.94 17.33 25.85
CA ALA A 175 -21.78 16.22 25.35
C ALA A 175 -21.55 14.78 25.86
N SER A 176 -22.54 14.41 26.67
CA SER A 176 -23.03 13.09 27.09
C SER A 176 -23.41 12.13 25.93
N GLY A 177 -23.26 10.83 26.16
CA GLY A 177 -23.89 9.76 25.37
C GLY A 177 -23.60 8.37 25.94
N GLY A 178 -24.63 7.68 26.43
CA GLY A 178 -24.57 6.48 27.27
C GLY A 178 -24.14 5.17 26.59
N ALA A 179 -23.85 4.20 27.46
CA ALA A 179 -23.60 2.77 27.20
C ALA A 179 -24.85 2.06 26.61
N SER A 180 -24.91 0.79 26.16
CA SER A 180 -24.16 -0.47 26.30
C SER A 180 -24.86 -1.51 25.39
N GLY A 181 -24.22 -2.64 25.04
CA GLY A 181 -24.92 -3.87 24.61
C GLY A 181 -24.12 -4.75 23.65
N GLY A 182 -23.76 -5.97 24.07
CA GLY A 182 -22.97 -6.94 23.28
C GLY A 182 -23.81 -7.97 22.52
N SER A 183 -23.16 -8.81 21.71
CA SER A 183 -23.23 -10.29 21.79
C SER A 183 -22.35 -10.95 20.71
N SER A 184 -21.87 -12.14 21.04
CA SER A 184 -20.93 -13.02 20.34
C SER A 184 -21.61 -14.02 19.41
N THR A 185 -20.96 -14.40 18.29
CA THR A 185 -20.94 -15.79 17.78
C THR A 185 -19.63 -16.04 17.01
N GLY A 186 -18.98 -17.16 17.29
CA GLY A 186 -17.79 -17.65 16.59
C GLY A 186 -18.06 -19.03 16.00
N ALA A 187 -17.62 -19.24 14.76
CA ALA A 187 -17.62 -20.54 14.09
C ALA A 187 -16.17 -20.95 13.75
N THR A 188 -15.86 -22.21 14.01
CA THR A 188 -14.57 -22.90 13.82
C THR A 188 -14.40 -23.46 12.41
N TYR A 189 -13.18 -23.47 11.86
CA TYR A 189 -12.74 -24.45 10.85
C TYR A 189 -11.22 -24.68 10.87
N GLY A 190 -10.82 -25.97 10.94
CA GLY A 190 -9.88 -26.61 10.00
C GLY A 190 -8.37 -26.46 10.26
N GLU A 191 -7.72 -27.57 10.60
CA GLU A 191 -6.29 -27.74 10.85
C GLU A 191 -5.45 -27.71 9.55
N ALA A 192 -4.26 -27.11 9.62
CA ALA A 192 -3.50 -26.56 8.49
C ALA A 192 -2.32 -27.43 7.99
N PRO A 193 -1.93 -27.31 6.71
CA PRO A 193 -0.69 -27.89 6.15
C PRO A 193 0.56 -27.38 6.90
N PRO A 194 1.73 -28.06 6.78
CA PRO A 194 2.92 -27.80 7.61
C PRO A 194 3.21 -26.31 7.71
N ALA A 195 3.21 -25.81 8.95
CA ALA A 195 3.01 -24.41 9.26
C ALA A 195 4.10 -23.53 8.62
N ARG A 196 3.75 -22.88 7.51
CA ARG A 196 4.54 -21.77 6.98
C ARG A 196 4.69 -20.72 8.08
N LEU A 197 5.87 -20.14 8.20
CA LEU A 197 6.15 -19.12 9.21
C LEU A 197 5.11 -17.99 9.10
N ALA A 198 4.51 -17.67 10.24
CA ALA A 198 3.57 -16.58 10.34
C ALA A 198 4.31 -15.25 10.17
N VAL A 199 3.57 -14.21 9.77
CA VAL A 199 4.09 -12.85 9.91
C VAL A 199 4.32 -12.58 11.39
N GLY A 200 5.50 -12.05 11.73
CA GLY A 200 5.97 -11.89 13.09
C GLY A 200 6.98 -12.95 13.54
N SER A 201 6.97 -14.14 12.93
CA SER A 201 7.94 -15.21 13.22
C SER A 201 9.36 -14.76 12.88
N ARG A 202 10.34 -15.27 13.62
CA ARG A 202 11.76 -15.07 13.34
C ARG A 202 12.27 -16.20 12.47
N ALA A 203 13.02 -15.87 11.44
CA ALA A 203 13.59 -16.83 10.51
C ALA A 203 15.05 -16.51 10.23
N ARG A 204 15.88 -17.55 10.18
CA ARG A 204 17.28 -17.46 9.74
C ARG A 204 17.35 -17.73 8.24
N ILE A 205 18.12 -16.92 7.52
CA ILE A 205 18.36 -17.09 6.09
C ILE A 205 19.45 -18.14 5.89
N THR A 206 19.15 -19.22 5.14
CA THR A 206 20.13 -20.26 4.76
C THR A 206 20.64 -20.10 3.33
N ALA A 207 20.08 -19.15 2.57
CA ALA A 207 20.58 -18.79 1.25
C ALA A 207 22.04 -18.30 1.32
N GLY A 208 22.91 -18.87 0.49
CA GLY A 208 24.30 -18.41 0.37
C GLY A 208 24.42 -16.93 -0.04
N GLY A 209 25.53 -16.29 0.33
CA GLY A 209 25.82 -14.88 0.03
C GLY A 209 25.66 -13.93 1.21
N ARG A 210 25.54 -12.63 0.93
CA ARG A 210 25.68 -11.54 1.92
C ARG A 210 24.68 -11.56 3.10
N TRP A 211 23.59 -12.31 2.98
CA TRP A 211 22.55 -12.42 4.01
C TRP A 211 22.54 -13.79 4.72
N SER A 212 23.46 -14.69 4.37
CA SER A 212 23.55 -16.03 4.95
C SER A 212 23.73 -15.96 6.47
N GLY A 213 22.97 -16.78 7.19
CA GLY A 213 23.00 -16.87 8.64
C GLY A 213 22.29 -15.73 9.37
N GLN A 214 21.85 -14.67 8.68
CA GLN A 214 21.14 -13.55 9.31
C GLN A 214 19.73 -13.95 9.75
N ILE A 215 19.32 -13.46 10.93
CA ILE A 215 17.98 -13.66 11.47
C ILE A 215 17.17 -12.41 11.20
N GLY A 216 16.04 -12.58 10.52
CA GLY A 216 15.08 -11.52 10.26
C GLY A 216 13.69 -11.89 10.79
N GLN A 217 12.84 -10.88 10.94
CA GLN A 217 11.43 -11.10 11.23
C GLN A 217 10.65 -11.20 9.93
N VAL A 218 9.79 -12.21 9.80
CA VAL A 218 8.84 -12.31 8.68
C VAL A 218 7.90 -11.12 8.76
N ILE A 219 8.05 -10.18 7.85
CA ILE A 219 7.14 -9.03 7.74
C ILE A 219 6.07 -9.24 6.68
N LYS A 220 6.32 -10.14 5.71
CA LYS A 220 5.36 -10.53 4.68
C LYS A 220 5.64 -11.96 4.21
N ARG A 221 4.57 -12.69 3.91
CA ARG A 221 4.60 -13.98 3.22
C ARG A 221 4.01 -13.82 1.82
N GLY A 222 4.82 -14.00 0.78
CA GLY A 222 4.35 -14.07 -0.60
C GLY A 222 3.79 -15.45 -0.95
N ARG A 223 3.61 -15.76 -2.23
CA ARG A 223 3.14 -17.08 -2.67
C ARG A 223 4.20 -18.18 -2.55
N THR A 224 5.48 -17.84 -2.73
CA THR A 224 6.63 -18.77 -2.77
C THR A 224 7.85 -18.32 -1.94
N ARG A 225 7.76 -17.18 -1.25
CA ARG A 225 8.91 -16.52 -0.60
C ARG A 225 8.49 -15.70 0.62
N TYR A 226 9.38 -15.58 1.61
CA TYR A 226 9.24 -14.66 2.73
C TYR A 226 9.94 -13.34 2.42
N HIS A 227 9.43 -12.26 3.01
CA HIS A 227 10.14 -11.00 3.13
C HIS A 227 10.53 -10.85 4.60
N LEU A 228 11.83 -10.86 4.85
CA LEU A 228 12.42 -10.77 6.17
C LEU A 228 12.96 -9.37 6.39
N ARG A 229 12.60 -8.76 7.51
CA ARG A 229 13.25 -7.55 8.00
C ARG A 229 14.51 -7.96 8.76
N CYS A 230 15.66 -7.71 8.15
CA CYS A 230 17.00 -7.92 8.72
C CYS A 230 17.61 -6.54 9.02
N GLY A 231 17.46 -6.07 10.25
CA GLY A 231 17.83 -4.71 10.64
C GLY A 231 17.06 -3.66 9.83
N ARG A 232 17.78 -2.82 9.07
CA ARG A 232 17.22 -1.75 8.22
C ARG A 232 16.82 -2.22 6.81
N HIS A 233 17.07 -3.48 6.48
CA HIS A 233 16.87 -4.02 5.13
C HIS A 233 15.71 -5.01 5.09
N VAL A 234 14.98 -5.00 3.97
CA VAL A 234 14.00 -6.03 3.65
C VAL A 234 14.62 -6.96 2.62
N VAL A 235 14.73 -8.23 2.98
CA VAL A 235 15.33 -9.27 2.15
C VAL A 235 14.24 -10.26 1.75
N THR A 236 14.16 -10.55 0.46
CA THR A 236 13.20 -11.51 -0.09
C THR A 236 13.88 -12.86 -0.25
N VAL A 237 13.36 -13.91 0.38
CA VAL A 237 13.99 -15.24 0.44
C VAL A 237 12.95 -16.33 0.14
N PRO A 238 13.19 -17.25 -0.81
CA PRO A 238 12.31 -18.40 -1.05
C PRO A 238 12.02 -19.18 0.23
N PHE A 239 10.84 -19.78 0.35
CA PHE A 239 10.46 -20.50 1.58
C PHE A 239 11.44 -21.61 1.97
N ALA A 240 12.02 -22.30 0.99
CA ALA A 240 12.97 -23.38 1.20
C ALA A 240 14.33 -22.92 1.75
N LEU A 241 14.60 -21.61 1.75
CA LEU A 241 15.90 -21.04 2.13
C LEU A 241 15.82 -20.22 3.42
N VAL A 242 14.85 -20.55 4.28
CA VAL A 242 14.75 -20.02 5.63
C VAL A 242 14.47 -21.12 6.63
N GLU A 243 14.98 -20.95 7.84
CA GLU A 243 14.70 -21.83 8.99
C GLU A 243 14.02 -21.03 10.09
N GLU A 244 13.00 -21.61 10.73
CA GLU A 244 12.40 -20.99 11.92
C GLU A 244 13.44 -20.88 13.03
N VAL A 245 13.53 -19.71 13.67
CA VAL A 245 14.26 -19.56 14.91
C VAL A 245 13.23 -19.44 16.03
N ARG A 246 13.03 -20.53 16.77
CA ARG A 246 12.26 -20.52 18.00
C ARG A 246 13.17 -19.97 19.10
N GLY A 247 12.70 -18.88 19.72
CA GLY A 247 13.35 -18.26 20.88
C GLY A 247 12.98 -18.98 22.16
#